data_AF-A0AAN6NMK6-F1
#
_entry.id   AF-A0AAN6NMK6-F1
#
_cell.length_a   1.000
_cell.length_b   1.000
_cell.length_c   1.000
_cell.angle_alpha   90.00
_cell.angle_beta   90.00
_cell.angle_gamma   90.00
#
_symmetry.space_group_name_H-M   'P 1'
#
loop_
_entity.id
_entity.type
_entity.pdbx_description
1 polymer ?
#
loop_
_entity_poly.entity_id
_entity_poly.type
_entity_poly.pdbx_seq_one_letter_code
_entity_poly.pdbx_strand_id
1 'polypeptide(L)'
;MSLVLLWGADKPVVRIGRMAGQYAKPRSSPVETINGKTVPSFRGDILNGFHPDERELDPNRLVRAYQYSSATLNYMRAAIGSGIADLHGPLDWGLGHVRDPALKAKYQETVDRIQEMLRFMHTIGADQNEKLSTVELFTSHEGLLLEYEEPLTRLLNHPSVRAYPPDSTTAPKKEYYNTSAHFLWIGDRTRQIDHAHVEYFRGIANPIGVKIGPSTPTSDLLPLLRTLNPNREPGKITLITRYGADKVASLLPSHIRTVEDSEYARTVVWQCDPMHGNTQSVTGGIKTRKFSDIFSELQQTLRIHKEQGSYLGGMHLELTGDAVTECLGGGAGLDEDDLSTNYTSFCDPRLNEKQALELAFLVADHYRQERMEKRKAAV
;
A
#
# COMPACT_ATOMS: atom_id res chain seq x y z
N MET A 1 -1.86 -12.94 -2.35
CA MET A 1 -2.80 -11.81 -2.60
C MET A 1 -2.96 -11.44 -4.07
N SER A 2 -1.91 -11.00 -4.79
CA SER A 2 -2.07 -10.39 -6.13
C SER A 2 -2.77 -11.29 -7.16
N LEU A 3 -2.50 -12.60 -7.15
CA LEU A 3 -3.15 -13.55 -8.06
C LEU A 3 -4.67 -13.64 -7.82
N VAL A 4 -5.08 -13.68 -6.55
CA VAL A 4 -6.50 -13.66 -6.15
C VAL A 4 -7.17 -12.37 -6.62
N LEU A 5 -6.49 -11.23 -6.49
CA LEU A 5 -7.00 -9.93 -6.95
C LEU A 5 -7.07 -9.84 -8.48
N LEU A 6 -6.09 -10.35 -9.22
CA LEU A 6 -6.12 -10.41 -10.69
C LEU A 6 -7.35 -11.18 -11.16
N TRP A 7 -7.54 -12.40 -10.64
CA TRP A 7 -8.68 -13.25 -10.95
C TRP A 7 -10.01 -12.62 -10.51
N GLY A 8 -10.04 -12.06 -9.31
CA GLY A 8 -11.22 -11.49 -8.69
C GLY A 8 -11.69 -10.20 -9.32
N ALA A 9 -10.77 -9.28 -9.62
CA ALA A 9 -11.07 -7.98 -10.23
C ALA A 9 -11.18 -8.03 -11.75
N ASP A 10 -10.62 -9.07 -12.40
CA ASP A 10 -10.53 -9.19 -13.86
C ASP A 10 -9.80 -7.97 -14.47
N LYS A 11 -8.71 -7.56 -13.81
CA LYS A 11 -7.90 -6.38 -14.13
C LYS A 11 -6.45 -6.61 -13.78
N PRO A 12 -5.48 -6.01 -14.51
CA PRO A 12 -4.08 -6.00 -14.11
C PRO A 12 -3.88 -5.41 -12.70
N VAL A 13 -2.93 -5.98 -11.95
CA VAL A 13 -2.56 -5.52 -10.60
C VAL A 13 -1.12 -5.03 -10.62
N VAL A 14 -0.92 -3.75 -10.30
CA VAL A 14 0.41 -3.17 -10.05
C VAL A 14 0.81 -3.49 -8.61
N ARG A 15 2.00 -4.08 -8.41
CA ARG A 15 2.49 -4.50 -7.10
C ARG A 15 3.53 -3.51 -6.61
N ILE A 16 3.25 -2.84 -5.50
CA ILE A 16 4.17 -1.88 -4.88
C ILE A 16 4.37 -2.30 -3.42
N GLY A 17 5.57 -2.75 -3.09
CA GLY A 17 5.95 -3.14 -1.74
C GLY A 17 6.37 -1.94 -0.89
N ARG A 18 5.94 -1.91 0.38
CA ARG A 18 6.52 -1.02 1.41
C ARG A 18 7.83 -1.64 1.91
N MET A 19 8.86 -1.61 1.07
CA MET A 19 10.11 -2.36 1.25
C MET A 19 11.29 -1.56 0.73
N ALA A 20 12.50 -1.88 1.20
CA ALA A 20 13.75 -1.29 0.75
C ALA A 20 13.82 0.25 0.87
N GLY A 21 13.40 0.79 2.02
CA GLY A 21 13.44 2.24 2.28
C GLY A 21 12.51 2.70 3.41
N GLN A 22 11.53 1.89 3.80
CA GLN A 22 10.53 2.22 4.83
C GLN A 22 11.08 2.10 6.27
N TYR A 23 12.10 2.90 6.60
CA TYR A 23 12.77 2.89 7.90
C TYR A 23 12.42 4.07 8.79
N ALA A 24 11.89 5.17 8.24
CA ALA A 24 11.50 6.35 9.00
C ALA A 24 10.03 6.24 9.46
N LYS A 25 9.73 6.79 10.64
CA LYS A 25 8.36 6.84 11.17
C LYS A 25 8.03 8.21 11.79
N PRO A 26 6.92 8.87 11.39
CA PRO A 26 6.48 10.08 12.05
C PRO A 26 5.88 9.74 13.42
N ARG A 27 6.10 10.61 14.41
CA ARG A 27 5.58 10.43 15.78
C ARG A 27 4.70 11.61 16.18
N SER A 28 3.59 11.32 16.85
CA SER A 28 2.71 12.36 17.41
C SER A 28 3.35 13.12 18.57
N SER A 29 4.33 12.52 19.26
CA SER A 29 5.09 13.14 20.35
C SER A 29 6.59 12.93 20.13
N PRO A 30 7.43 13.94 20.38
CA PRO A 30 8.89 13.81 20.26
C PRO A 30 9.50 12.91 21.32
N VAL A 31 8.80 12.69 22.44
CA VAL A 31 9.21 11.86 23.59
C VAL A 31 8.12 10.85 23.97
N GLU A 32 8.51 9.79 24.67
CA GLU A 32 7.61 8.78 25.26
C GLU A 32 8.06 8.40 26.67
N THR A 33 7.12 7.91 27.48
CA THR A 33 7.39 7.50 28.86
C THR A 33 7.42 5.99 28.96
N ILE A 34 8.55 5.44 29.39
CA ILE A 34 8.78 4.01 29.55
C ILE A 34 9.21 3.77 31.00
N ASN A 35 8.44 2.99 31.77
CA ASN A 35 8.70 2.70 33.18
C ASN A 35 8.98 3.96 34.03
N GLY A 36 8.20 5.02 33.81
CA GLY A 36 8.33 6.29 34.52
C GLY A 36 9.49 7.20 34.06
N LYS A 37 10.32 6.76 33.09
CA LYS A 37 11.38 7.58 32.49
C LYS A 37 10.93 8.17 31.16
N THR A 38 11.18 9.46 30.95
CA THR A 38 10.94 10.13 29.67
C THR A 38 12.16 9.97 28.76
N VAL A 39 11.96 9.38 27.59
CA VAL A 39 13.00 9.17 26.57
C VAL A 39 12.54 9.73 25.23
N PRO A 40 13.46 10.07 24.30
CA PRO A 40 13.06 10.39 22.93
C PRO A 40 12.25 9.24 22.32
N SER A 41 11.24 9.57 21.54
CA SER A 41 10.44 8.58 20.83
C SER A 41 11.29 7.79 19.83
N PHE A 42 11.03 6.49 19.67
CA PHE A 42 11.49 5.75 18.48
C PHE A 42 10.97 6.42 17.21
N ARG A 43 11.85 6.78 16.27
CA ARG A 43 11.48 7.39 14.97
C ARG A 43 11.85 6.51 13.78
N GLY A 44 12.15 5.24 14.06
CA GLY A 44 12.57 4.26 13.07
C GLY A 44 14.08 4.13 12.98
N ASP A 45 14.55 2.96 12.52
CA ASP A 45 15.96 2.55 12.59
C ASP A 45 16.93 3.44 11.82
N ILE A 46 16.40 4.25 10.89
CA ILE A 46 17.16 5.27 10.14
C ILE A 46 17.55 6.48 11.01
N LEU A 47 16.90 6.68 12.15
CA LEU A 47 17.16 7.81 13.06
C LEU A 47 17.72 7.33 14.41
N ASN A 48 17.06 6.37 15.06
CA ASN A 48 17.45 5.85 16.37
C ASN A 48 17.02 4.39 16.55
N GLY A 49 17.51 3.70 17.59
CA GLY A 49 17.19 2.31 17.88
C GLY A 49 15.90 2.16 18.70
N PHE A 50 15.31 0.96 18.67
CA PHE A 50 14.07 0.66 19.39
C PHE A 50 14.27 0.55 20.91
N HIS A 51 15.42 0.08 21.38
CA HIS A 51 15.70 -0.03 22.81
C HIS A 51 15.76 1.37 23.47
N PRO A 52 15.25 1.56 24.71
CA PRO A 52 15.30 2.86 25.39
C PRO A 52 16.69 3.48 25.51
N ASP A 53 17.73 2.64 25.56
CA ASP A 53 19.14 3.07 25.64
C ASP A 53 19.75 3.45 24.27
N GLU A 54 19.03 3.24 23.17
CA GLU A 54 19.49 3.52 21.80
C GLU A 54 18.74 4.70 21.16
N ARG A 55 18.17 5.60 21.98
CA ARG A 55 17.27 6.67 21.52
C ARG A 55 17.95 7.91 20.94
N GLU A 56 19.26 8.03 21.10
CA GLU A 56 20.05 9.10 20.50
C GLU A 56 20.06 9.01 18.97
N LEU A 57 20.07 10.16 18.31
CA LEU A 57 20.13 10.23 16.85
C LEU A 57 21.53 9.88 16.37
N ASP A 58 21.64 8.96 15.42
CA ASP A 58 22.92 8.57 14.81
C ASP A 58 22.86 8.78 13.28
N PRO A 59 23.52 9.81 12.72
CA PRO A 59 23.56 10.05 11.28
C PRO A 59 24.10 8.88 10.45
N ASN A 60 24.93 8.00 11.02
CA ASN A 60 25.42 6.81 10.30
C ASN A 60 24.29 5.82 9.97
N ARG A 61 23.13 5.93 10.65
CA ARG A 61 21.92 5.17 10.32
C ARG A 61 21.37 5.50 8.94
N LEU A 62 21.65 6.69 8.38
CA LEU A 62 21.32 7.02 6.98
C LEU A 62 22.04 6.07 6.01
N VAL A 63 23.34 5.88 6.20
CA VAL A 63 24.16 4.99 5.37
C VAL A 63 23.74 3.53 5.57
N ARG A 64 23.47 3.13 6.81
CA ARG A 64 22.95 1.77 7.11
C ARG A 64 21.59 1.51 6.44
N ALA A 65 20.67 2.47 6.50
CA ALA A 65 19.38 2.38 5.83
C ALA A 65 19.53 2.22 4.31
N TYR A 66 20.47 2.95 3.69
CA TYR A 66 20.81 2.77 2.28
C TYR A 66 21.33 1.35 1.98
N GLN A 67 22.27 0.85 2.79
CA GLN A 67 22.82 -0.49 2.62
C GLN A 67 21.75 -1.58 2.72
N TYR A 68 20.89 -1.53 3.74
CA TYR A 68 19.78 -2.47 3.89
C TYR A 68 18.75 -2.34 2.77
N SER A 69 18.46 -1.11 2.32
CA SER A 69 17.58 -0.87 1.17
C SER A 69 18.12 -1.54 -0.10
N SER A 70 19.41 -1.33 -0.40
CA SER A 70 20.09 -1.90 -1.55
C SER A 70 20.10 -3.44 -1.51
N ALA A 71 20.47 -4.01 -0.35
CA ALA A 71 20.48 -5.46 -0.15
C ALA A 71 19.08 -6.07 -0.32
N THR A 72 18.04 -5.44 0.26
CA THR A 72 16.65 -5.89 0.16
C THR A 72 16.16 -5.84 -1.29
N LEU A 73 16.40 -4.73 -2.00
CA LEU A 73 15.99 -4.58 -3.40
C LEU A 73 16.72 -5.59 -4.30
N ASN A 74 18.00 -5.83 -4.08
CA ASN A 74 18.77 -6.83 -4.80
C ASN A 74 18.21 -8.24 -4.57
N TYR A 75 17.99 -8.62 -3.31
CA TYR A 75 17.39 -9.91 -2.97
C TYR A 75 16.00 -10.07 -3.61
N MET A 76 15.16 -9.05 -3.54
CA MET A 76 13.82 -9.08 -4.12
C MET A 76 13.86 -9.29 -5.64
N ARG A 77 14.72 -8.57 -6.36
CA ARG A 77 14.90 -8.73 -7.81
C ARG A 77 15.45 -10.11 -8.18
N ALA A 78 16.43 -10.59 -7.41
CA ALA A 78 17.02 -11.91 -7.62
C ALA A 78 16.00 -13.03 -7.37
N ALA A 79 15.23 -12.95 -6.29
CA ALA A 79 14.21 -13.94 -5.93
C ALA A 79 13.08 -14.00 -6.98
N ILE A 80 12.63 -12.84 -7.48
CA ILE A 80 11.67 -12.78 -8.60
C ILE A 80 12.28 -13.40 -9.85
N GLY A 81 13.51 -13.04 -10.20
CA GLY A 81 14.21 -13.59 -11.35
C GLY A 81 14.50 -15.09 -11.25
N SER A 82 14.55 -15.65 -10.04
CA SER A 82 14.73 -17.09 -9.78
C SER A 82 13.42 -17.87 -9.69
N GLY A 83 12.28 -17.26 -10.00
CA GLY A 83 11.00 -17.96 -10.09
C GLY A 83 10.19 -18.04 -8.79
N ILE A 84 10.49 -17.25 -7.74
CA ILE A 84 9.64 -17.23 -6.53
C ILE A 84 8.20 -16.75 -6.82
N ALA A 85 8.03 -16.03 -7.93
CA ALA A 85 6.76 -15.50 -8.39
C ALA A 85 6.15 -16.33 -9.54
N ASP A 86 6.72 -17.51 -9.83
CA ASP A 86 6.23 -18.41 -10.85
C ASP A 86 4.86 -18.97 -10.44
N LEU A 87 3.88 -18.82 -11.33
CA LEU A 87 2.52 -19.30 -11.13
C LEU A 87 2.41 -20.83 -11.26
N HIS A 88 3.44 -21.51 -11.77
CA HIS A 88 3.50 -22.98 -11.91
C HIS A 88 3.77 -23.72 -10.61
N GLY A 89 4.43 -23.07 -9.65
CA GLY A 89 4.75 -23.59 -8.34
C GLY A 89 4.07 -22.79 -7.23
N PRO A 90 2.74 -22.87 -7.06
CA PRO A 90 2.06 -22.10 -6.04
C PRO A 90 2.62 -22.39 -4.64
N LEU A 91 2.92 -21.33 -3.89
CA LEU A 91 3.11 -21.37 -2.43
C LEU A 91 1.92 -22.09 -1.76
N ASP A 92 2.10 -22.66 -0.57
CA ASP A 92 1.02 -23.36 0.16
C ASP A 92 -0.25 -22.48 0.30
N TRP A 93 -1.36 -22.94 -0.28
CA TRP A 93 -2.68 -22.29 -0.19
C TRP A 93 -3.54 -22.87 0.95
N GLY A 94 -2.92 -23.54 1.92
CA GLY A 94 -3.58 -24.20 3.03
C GLY A 94 -4.54 -23.29 3.80
N LEU A 95 -5.85 -23.54 3.64
CA LEU A 95 -6.92 -22.86 4.39
C LEU A 95 -7.21 -23.50 5.75
N GLY A 96 -6.26 -24.25 6.30
CA GLY A 96 -6.40 -24.96 7.58
C GLY A 96 -6.64 -24.04 8.78
N HIS A 97 -6.29 -22.75 8.64
CA HIS A 97 -6.43 -21.73 9.66
C HIS A 97 -7.84 -21.09 9.72
N VAL A 98 -8.67 -21.28 8.69
CA VAL A 98 -10.01 -20.69 8.62
C VAL A 98 -10.95 -21.55 9.46
N ARG A 99 -11.44 -20.99 10.59
CA ARG A 99 -12.30 -21.69 11.55
C ARG A 99 -13.73 -21.85 11.04
N ASP A 100 -14.27 -20.85 10.34
CA ASP A 100 -15.62 -20.89 9.78
C ASP A 100 -15.69 -21.85 8.57
N PRO A 101 -16.47 -22.94 8.64
CA PRO A 101 -16.57 -23.90 7.54
C PRO A 101 -17.14 -23.31 6.25
N ALA A 102 -18.10 -22.38 6.34
CA ALA A 102 -18.71 -21.76 5.16
C ALA A 102 -17.72 -20.83 4.47
N LEU A 103 -16.98 -20.04 5.26
CA LEU A 103 -15.93 -19.17 4.74
C LEU A 103 -14.79 -19.97 4.11
N LYS A 104 -14.37 -21.05 4.77
CA LYS A 104 -13.36 -21.97 4.27
C LYS A 104 -13.77 -22.60 2.94
N ALA A 105 -15.01 -23.06 2.82
CA ALA A 105 -15.53 -23.62 1.58
C ALA A 105 -15.52 -22.60 0.43
N LYS A 106 -15.91 -21.35 0.72
CA LYS A 106 -15.90 -20.25 -0.27
C LYS A 106 -14.49 -19.91 -0.75
N TYR A 107 -13.51 -19.85 0.17
CA TYR A 107 -12.12 -19.62 -0.20
C TYR A 107 -11.55 -20.80 -0.97
N GLN A 108 -11.87 -22.04 -0.58
CA GLN A 108 -11.44 -23.24 -1.29
C GLN A 108 -11.95 -23.24 -2.74
N GLU A 109 -13.22 -22.87 -2.98
CA GLU A 109 -13.76 -22.75 -4.33
C GLU A 109 -12.96 -21.75 -5.19
N THR A 110 -12.50 -20.65 -4.59
CA THR A 110 -11.67 -19.67 -5.31
C THR A 110 -10.30 -20.25 -5.66
N VAL A 111 -9.66 -20.94 -4.71
CA VAL A 111 -8.37 -21.61 -4.93
C VAL A 111 -8.50 -22.64 -6.04
N ASP A 112 -9.52 -23.50 -5.98
CA ASP A 112 -9.75 -24.55 -6.97
C ASP A 112 -9.92 -23.98 -8.37
N ARG A 113 -10.72 -22.90 -8.53
CA ARG A 113 -10.92 -22.21 -9.82
C ARG A 113 -9.63 -21.59 -10.36
N ILE A 114 -8.80 -21.00 -9.50
CA ILE A 114 -7.50 -20.44 -9.91
C ILE A 114 -6.57 -21.57 -10.37
N GLN A 115 -6.52 -22.67 -9.62
CA GLN A 115 -5.71 -23.83 -10.00
C GLN A 115 -6.18 -24.48 -11.31
N GLU A 116 -7.50 -24.61 -11.51
CA GLU A 116 -8.07 -25.08 -12.78
C GLU A 116 -7.69 -24.19 -13.95
N MET A 117 -7.76 -22.87 -13.78
CA MET A 117 -7.36 -21.91 -14.80
C MET A 117 -5.87 -22.05 -15.15
N LEU A 118 -5.00 -22.15 -14.15
CA LEU A 118 -3.56 -22.34 -14.37
C LEU A 118 -3.26 -23.67 -15.08
N ARG A 119 -3.93 -24.77 -14.67
CA ARG A 119 -3.84 -26.07 -15.36
C ARG A 119 -4.32 -25.98 -16.81
N PHE A 120 -5.41 -25.26 -17.07
CA PHE A 120 -5.91 -25.07 -18.42
C PHE A 120 -4.91 -24.30 -19.29
N MET A 121 -4.36 -23.19 -18.77
CA MET A 121 -3.32 -22.40 -19.46
C MET A 121 -2.10 -23.26 -19.81
N HIS A 122 -1.67 -24.12 -18.88
CA HIS A 122 -0.63 -25.11 -19.12
C HIS A 122 -0.99 -26.11 -20.21
N THR A 123 -2.20 -26.69 -20.14
CA THR A 123 -2.66 -27.71 -21.09
C THR A 123 -2.69 -27.21 -22.55
N ILE A 124 -3.03 -25.93 -22.76
CA ILE A 124 -3.07 -25.33 -24.10
C ILE A 124 -1.74 -24.67 -24.52
N GLY A 125 -0.70 -24.75 -23.68
CA GLY A 125 0.61 -24.13 -23.92
C GLY A 125 0.61 -22.60 -23.88
N ALA A 126 -0.42 -21.98 -23.31
CA ALA A 126 -0.51 -20.52 -23.15
C ALA A 126 0.36 -19.98 -22.02
N ASP A 127 0.99 -20.87 -21.27
CA ASP A 127 1.87 -20.61 -20.14
C ASP A 127 3.37 -20.57 -20.47
N GLN A 128 3.74 -20.86 -21.72
CA GLN A 128 5.12 -20.81 -22.21
C GLN A 128 5.64 -19.38 -22.45
N ASN A 129 4.83 -18.38 -22.13
CA ASN A 129 5.19 -16.97 -22.25
C ASN A 129 5.93 -16.51 -20.98
N GLU A 130 7.10 -15.88 -21.13
CA GLU A 130 7.93 -15.35 -20.03
C GLU A 130 7.15 -14.43 -19.06
N LYS A 131 6.02 -13.86 -19.51
CA LYS A 131 5.16 -13.01 -18.67
C LYS A 131 4.44 -13.75 -17.53
N LEU A 132 4.40 -15.08 -17.55
CA LEU A 132 3.74 -15.90 -16.52
C LEU A 132 4.72 -16.49 -15.50
N SER A 133 6.02 -16.47 -15.80
CA SER A 133 7.09 -16.92 -14.91
C SER A 133 7.68 -15.81 -14.03
N THR A 134 7.26 -14.56 -14.22
CA THR A 134 7.75 -13.40 -13.46
C THR A 134 6.66 -12.39 -13.15
N VAL A 135 6.92 -11.51 -12.18
CA VAL A 135 6.05 -10.38 -11.83
C VAL A 135 6.88 -9.13 -11.64
N GLU A 136 6.34 -7.99 -12.04
CA GLU A 136 6.92 -6.70 -11.66
C GLU A 136 6.52 -6.37 -10.22
N LEU A 137 7.52 -6.09 -9.37
CA LEU A 137 7.35 -5.60 -8.02
C LEU A 137 8.17 -4.32 -7.83
N PHE A 138 7.48 -3.23 -7.56
CA PHE A 138 8.06 -1.91 -7.31
C PHE A 138 8.23 -1.69 -5.80
N THR A 139 9.11 -0.76 -5.42
CA THR A 139 9.35 -0.38 -4.03
C THR A 139 8.77 0.98 -3.72
N SER A 140 8.39 1.16 -2.46
CA SER A 140 7.90 2.42 -1.92
C SER A 140 8.22 2.62 -0.45
N HIS A 141 8.29 3.90 -0.06
CA HIS A 141 8.29 4.34 1.33
C HIS A 141 7.78 5.78 1.47
N GLU A 142 7.50 6.19 2.69
CA GLU A 142 7.22 7.59 3.02
C GLU A 142 8.50 8.41 2.84
N GLY A 143 8.49 9.40 1.96
CA GLY A 143 9.62 10.31 1.76
C GLY A 143 9.74 11.31 2.92
N LEU A 144 10.00 10.80 4.13
CA LEU A 144 9.88 11.54 5.38
C LEU A 144 11.16 12.29 5.73
N LEU A 145 12.31 11.63 5.64
CA LEU A 145 13.59 12.19 6.07
C LEU A 145 14.32 12.80 4.87
N LEU A 146 14.15 14.10 4.65
CA LEU A 146 14.62 14.76 3.43
C LEU A 146 16.16 14.69 3.28
N GLU A 147 16.90 14.63 4.39
CA GLU A 147 18.35 14.42 4.42
C GLU A 147 18.77 13.05 3.87
N TYR A 148 17.86 12.08 3.82
CA TYR A 148 18.06 10.80 3.14
C TYR A 148 17.59 10.84 1.68
N GLU A 149 16.47 11.52 1.42
CA GLU A 149 15.86 11.57 0.10
C GLU A 149 16.65 12.44 -0.89
N GLU A 150 17.08 13.63 -0.48
CA GLU A 150 17.84 14.58 -1.31
C GLU A 150 19.11 13.96 -1.91
N PRO A 151 20.04 13.34 -1.14
CA PRO A 151 21.24 12.74 -1.70
C PRO A 151 20.97 11.50 -2.55
N LEU A 152 19.74 11.00 -2.63
CA LEU A 152 19.31 9.91 -3.52
C LEU A 152 18.53 10.42 -4.75
N THR A 153 18.36 11.74 -4.91
CA THR A 153 17.77 12.33 -6.12
C THR A 153 18.80 12.51 -7.23
N ARG A 154 18.43 12.10 -8.45
CA ARG A 154 19.30 12.09 -9.63
C ARG A 154 18.60 12.73 -10.81
N LEU A 155 19.33 13.55 -11.56
CA LEU A 155 18.88 14.03 -12.86
C LEU A 155 19.04 12.91 -13.90
N LEU A 156 17.93 12.34 -14.35
CA LEU A 156 17.89 11.23 -15.30
C LEU A 156 17.14 11.62 -16.57
N ASN A 157 17.35 10.86 -17.65
CA ASN A 157 16.51 11.01 -18.83
C ASN A 157 15.10 10.53 -18.47
N HIS A 158 14.10 11.36 -18.73
CA HIS A 158 12.70 10.94 -18.71
C HIS A 158 12.58 9.79 -19.72
N PRO A 159 12.18 8.59 -19.29
CA PRO A 159 11.98 7.50 -20.23
C PRO A 159 10.91 7.99 -21.21
N SER A 160 11.22 8.05 -22.51
CA SER A 160 10.17 8.33 -23.48
C SER A 160 9.10 7.28 -23.24
N VAL A 161 7.92 7.73 -22.80
CA VAL A 161 6.73 6.88 -22.86
C VAL A 161 6.75 6.33 -24.27
N ARG A 162 6.64 5.01 -24.43
CA ARG A 162 6.48 4.40 -25.75
C ARG A 162 5.16 4.91 -26.35
N ALA A 163 5.11 6.17 -26.75
CA ALA A 163 4.20 6.66 -27.75
C ALA A 163 4.58 5.88 -29.00
N TYR A 164 3.65 5.06 -29.46
CA TYR A 164 3.77 4.39 -30.73
C TYR A 164 2.86 5.12 -31.71
N PRO A 165 3.39 5.70 -32.79
CA PRO A 165 4.81 5.69 -33.21
C PRO A 165 5.68 6.68 -32.41
N PRO A 166 7.01 6.43 -32.32
CA PRO A 166 7.94 7.34 -31.66
C PRO A 166 8.03 8.65 -32.46
N ASP A 167 7.73 9.77 -31.80
CA ASP A 167 7.97 11.08 -32.40
C ASP A 167 9.48 11.37 -32.36
N SER A 168 10.13 11.18 -33.51
CA SER A 168 11.59 11.25 -33.70
C SER A 168 12.22 12.64 -33.54
N THR A 169 11.43 13.65 -33.14
CA THR A 169 11.85 15.06 -33.14
C THR A 169 12.14 15.64 -31.76
N THR A 170 11.86 14.92 -30.67
CA THR A 170 12.00 15.46 -29.32
C THR A 170 13.34 15.07 -28.67
N ALA A 171 14.13 16.08 -28.28
CA ALA A 171 15.34 15.87 -27.48
C ALA A 171 14.98 15.19 -26.15
N PRO A 172 15.85 14.32 -25.59
CA PRO A 172 15.58 13.65 -24.33
C PRO A 172 15.40 14.67 -23.20
N LYS A 173 14.17 14.76 -22.68
CA LYS A 173 13.85 15.57 -21.50
C LYS A 173 14.55 14.95 -20.29
N LYS A 174 15.27 15.75 -19.51
CA LYS A 174 15.82 15.31 -18.22
C LYS A 174 14.96 15.82 -17.09
N GLU A 175 14.77 14.98 -16.07
CA GLU A 175 14.03 15.31 -14.86
C GLU A 175 14.71 14.71 -13.63
N TYR A 176 14.43 15.28 -12.47
CA TYR A 176 14.91 14.75 -11.21
C TYR A 176 14.03 13.59 -10.76
N TYR A 177 14.62 12.43 -10.54
CA TYR A 177 13.98 11.30 -9.90
C TYR A 177 14.63 11.07 -8.55
N ASN A 178 13.82 10.91 -7.52
CA ASN A 178 14.30 10.29 -6.30
C ASN A 178 14.51 8.81 -6.57
N THR A 179 15.76 8.36 -6.49
CA THR A 179 16.15 6.96 -6.78
C THR A 179 16.20 6.07 -5.54
N SER A 180 15.73 6.57 -4.39
CA SER A 180 15.55 5.77 -3.17
C SER A 180 14.44 4.72 -3.32
N ALA A 181 13.39 5.01 -4.09
CA ALA A 181 12.30 4.08 -4.40
C ALA A 181 11.59 4.45 -5.71
N HIS A 182 10.72 3.55 -6.19
CA HIS A 182 9.95 3.78 -7.42
C HIS A 182 8.76 4.71 -7.18
N PHE A 183 8.06 4.49 -6.07
CA PHE A 183 6.90 5.28 -5.63
C PHE A 183 7.14 5.81 -4.22
N LEU A 184 6.90 7.09 -3.98
CA LEU A 184 7.09 7.72 -2.67
C LEU A 184 5.79 8.35 -2.22
N TRP A 185 5.53 8.48 -0.93
CA TRP A 185 4.37 9.24 -0.46
C TRP A 185 4.70 10.30 0.58
N ILE A 186 3.83 11.31 0.63
CA ILE A 186 3.76 12.33 1.68
C ILE A 186 2.78 11.85 2.75
N GLY A 187 3.24 11.81 4.00
CA GLY A 187 2.44 11.41 5.15
C GLY A 187 1.36 12.44 5.52
N ASP A 188 0.37 12.01 6.29
CA ASP A 188 -0.77 12.88 6.69
C ASP A 188 -0.33 14.04 7.59
N ARG A 189 0.84 13.91 8.25
CA ARG A 189 1.42 14.93 9.13
C ARG A 189 2.39 15.88 8.42
N THR A 190 2.75 15.60 7.17
CA THR A 190 3.80 16.31 6.42
C THR A 190 3.30 16.85 5.07
N ARG A 191 1.98 16.95 4.88
CA ARG A 191 1.33 17.38 3.62
C ARG A 191 0.95 18.86 3.58
N GLN A 192 1.54 19.69 4.42
CA GLN A 192 1.28 21.13 4.41
C GLN A 192 1.85 21.73 3.12
N ILE A 193 1.02 22.50 2.41
CA ILE A 193 1.31 22.94 1.03
C ILE A 193 2.54 23.85 0.92
N ASP A 194 2.83 24.59 1.97
CA ASP A 194 3.93 25.55 2.10
C ASP A 194 5.15 24.98 2.84
N HIS A 195 5.18 23.67 3.10
CA HIS A 195 6.27 23.00 3.81
C HIS A 195 7.20 22.20 2.89
N ALA A 196 8.36 21.84 3.44
CA ALA A 196 9.47 21.22 2.73
C ALA A 196 9.11 19.93 1.98
N HIS A 197 8.26 19.07 2.52
CA HIS A 197 7.88 17.82 1.86
C HIS A 197 7.10 18.04 0.55
N VAL A 198 6.13 18.96 0.55
CA VAL A 198 5.38 19.28 -0.68
C VAL A 198 6.30 19.94 -1.70
N GLU A 199 7.18 20.85 -1.26
CA GLU A 199 8.17 21.48 -2.14
C GLU A 199 9.14 20.47 -2.75
N TYR A 200 9.65 19.53 -1.96
CA TYR A 200 10.52 18.47 -2.45
C TYR A 200 9.80 17.58 -3.47
N PHE A 201 8.59 17.13 -3.15
CA PHE A 201 7.81 16.25 -4.02
C PHE A 201 7.33 16.94 -5.32
N ARG A 202 7.16 18.27 -5.30
CA ARG A 202 6.91 19.07 -6.50
C ARG A 202 8.05 18.97 -7.52
N GLY A 203 9.28 18.78 -7.05
CA GLY A 203 10.48 18.74 -7.89
C GLY A 203 10.82 17.37 -8.50
N ILE A 204 10.18 16.27 -8.04
CA ILE A 204 10.52 14.91 -8.49
C ILE A 204 9.53 14.35 -9.52
N ALA A 205 10.06 13.58 -10.46
CA ALA A 205 9.33 12.97 -11.56
C ALA A 205 8.66 11.63 -11.20
N ASN A 206 9.03 10.99 -10.08
CA ASN A 206 8.41 9.76 -9.60
C ASN A 206 6.87 9.86 -9.53
N PRO A 207 6.10 8.77 -9.71
CA PRO A 207 4.73 8.72 -9.22
C PRO A 207 4.73 8.86 -7.69
N ILE A 208 3.79 9.63 -7.16
CA ILE A 208 3.74 9.97 -5.74
C ILE A 208 2.38 9.68 -5.11
N GLY A 209 2.39 9.40 -3.81
CA GLY A 209 1.21 9.29 -2.97
C GLY A 209 1.05 10.50 -2.05
N VAL A 210 -0.18 10.84 -1.69
CA VAL A 210 -0.49 11.78 -0.61
C VAL A 210 -1.52 11.16 0.31
N LYS A 211 -1.19 11.05 1.60
CA LYS A 211 -2.12 10.53 2.60
C LYS A 211 -3.21 11.55 2.89
N ILE A 212 -4.46 11.11 2.84
CA ILE A 212 -5.65 11.92 3.12
C ILE A 212 -6.35 11.33 4.34
N GLY A 213 -6.19 11.97 5.50
CA GLY A 213 -6.81 11.56 6.75
C GLY A 213 -8.10 12.32 7.09
N PRO A 214 -8.72 12.00 8.24
CA PRO A 214 -9.92 12.69 8.72
C PRO A 214 -9.76 14.19 8.96
N SER A 215 -8.51 14.63 9.19
CA SER A 215 -8.19 16.04 9.41
C SER A 215 -7.95 16.81 8.12
N THR A 216 -8.02 16.18 6.94
CA THR A 216 -7.83 16.86 5.65
C THR A 216 -9.09 17.60 5.23
N PRO A 217 -9.09 18.95 5.22
CA PRO A 217 -10.16 19.72 4.63
C PRO A 217 -10.26 19.45 3.13
N THR A 218 -11.46 19.50 2.56
CA THR A 218 -11.66 19.42 1.10
C THR A 218 -10.97 20.57 0.37
N SER A 219 -10.92 21.75 0.99
CA SER A 219 -10.25 22.95 0.45
C SER A 219 -8.75 22.75 0.18
N ASP A 220 -8.10 21.79 0.83
CA ASP A 220 -6.67 21.54 0.66
C ASP A 220 -6.36 20.72 -0.60
N LEU A 221 -7.33 19.95 -1.11
CA LEU A 221 -7.07 18.98 -2.18
C LEU A 221 -6.63 19.65 -3.50
N LEU A 222 -7.41 20.58 -4.01
CA LEU A 222 -7.08 21.22 -5.30
C LEU A 222 -5.79 22.03 -5.27
N PRO A 223 -5.50 22.82 -4.22
CA PRO A 223 -4.19 23.44 -4.05
C PRO A 223 -3.04 22.42 -4.07
N LEU A 224 -3.15 21.31 -3.34
CA LEU A 224 -2.12 20.26 -3.35
C LEU A 224 -1.93 19.65 -4.74
N LEU A 225 -3.01 19.33 -5.44
CA LEU A 225 -2.96 18.76 -6.78
C LEU A 225 -2.33 19.73 -7.80
N ARG A 226 -2.70 21.02 -7.75
CA ARG A 226 -2.11 22.09 -8.58
C ARG A 226 -0.61 22.26 -8.36
N THR A 227 -0.17 22.15 -7.11
CA THR A 227 1.26 22.24 -6.77
C THR A 227 2.02 21.01 -7.25
N LEU A 228 1.50 19.81 -7.01
CA LEU A 228 2.23 18.54 -7.21
C LEU A 228 2.10 17.95 -8.63
N ASN A 229 1.02 18.26 -9.35
CA ASN A 229 0.78 17.77 -10.71
C ASN A 229 0.13 18.85 -11.59
N PRO A 230 0.81 19.98 -11.83
CA PRO A 230 0.24 21.11 -12.60
C PRO A 230 -0.15 20.72 -14.03
N ASN A 231 0.50 19.71 -14.60
CA ASN A 231 0.23 19.21 -15.95
C ASN A 231 -0.93 18.21 -16.02
N ARG A 232 -1.50 17.83 -14.87
CA ARG A 232 -2.58 16.83 -14.75
C ARG A 232 -2.25 15.52 -15.44
N GLU A 233 -1.02 15.04 -15.25
CA GLU A 233 -0.59 13.74 -15.75
C GLU A 233 -1.39 12.63 -15.03
N PRO A 234 -2.16 11.79 -15.76
CA PRO A 234 -2.92 10.71 -15.14
C PRO A 234 -2.02 9.71 -14.42
N GLY A 235 -2.35 9.37 -13.17
CA GLY A 235 -1.56 8.42 -12.38
C GLY A 235 -0.33 8.99 -11.68
N LYS A 236 0.03 10.25 -11.93
CA LYS A 236 1.14 10.93 -11.24
C LYS A 236 0.92 11.03 -9.73
N ILE A 237 -0.33 11.31 -9.31
CA ILE A 237 -0.71 11.41 -7.90
C ILE A 237 -1.69 10.29 -7.54
N THR A 238 -1.38 9.59 -6.45
CA THR A 238 -2.28 8.67 -5.76
C THR A 238 -2.77 9.32 -4.46
N LEU A 239 -4.08 9.53 -4.33
CA LEU A 239 -4.70 9.97 -3.08
C LEU A 239 -4.98 8.75 -2.21
N ILE A 240 -4.24 8.64 -1.09
CA ILE A 240 -4.28 7.48 -0.19
C ILE A 240 -5.16 7.82 1.01
N THR A 241 -6.43 7.44 0.96
CA THR A 241 -7.45 7.75 1.97
C THR A 241 -7.36 6.82 3.17
N ARG A 242 -7.42 7.37 4.40
CA ARG A 242 -7.27 6.60 5.64
C ARG A 242 -8.16 7.14 6.76
N TYR A 243 -9.46 7.05 6.58
CA TYR A 243 -10.43 7.74 7.44
C TYR A 243 -10.77 6.98 8.72
N GLY A 244 -10.74 5.65 8.66
CA GLY A 244 -11.37 4.78 9.65
C GLY A 244 -12.78 4.36 9.22
N ALA A 245 -13.18 3.16 9.62
CA ALA A 245 -14.46 2.55 9.28
C ALA A 245 -15.67 3.36 9.77
N ASP A 246 -15.49 4.13 10.85
CA ASP A 246 -16.49 5.00 11.47
C ASP A 246 -16.70 6.33 10.71
N LYS A 247 -15.70 6.77 9.94
CA LYS A 247 -15.67 8.12 9.33
C LYS A 247 -15.68 8.11 7.81
N VAL A 248 -15.31 7.01 7.16
CA VAL A 248 -15.21 6.95 5.71
C VAL A 248 -16.49 7.37 4.99
N ALA A 249 -17.66 6.95 5.49
CA ALA A 249 -18.95 7.27 4.88
C ALA A 249 -19.30 8.77 4.91
N SER A 250 -18.85 9.51 5.92
CA SER A 250 -19.14 10.94 6.06
C SER A 250 -18.15 11.82 5.30
N LEU A 251 -16.89 11.37 5.16
CA LEU A 251 -15.82 12.20 4.62
C LEU A 251 -15.55 11.97 3.13
N LEU A 252 -15.37 10.70 2.73
CA LEU A 252 -14.91 10.34 1.39
C LEU A 252 -15.76 10.92 0.25
N PRO A 253 -17.12 10.95 0.32
CA PRO A 253 -17.92 11.50 -0.79
C PRO A 253 -17.58 12.95 -1.13
N SER A 254 -17.29 13.77 -0.11
CA SER A 254 -16.96 15.19 -0.31
C SER A 254 -15.58 15.38 -0.95
N HIS A 255 -14.59 14.57 -0.55
CA HIS A 255 -13.26 14.56 -1.16
C HIS A 255 -13.31 14.08 -2.61
N ILE A 256 -14.10 13.04 -2.92
CA ILE A 256 -14.27 12.55 -4.30
C ILE A 256 -14.83 13.66 -5.19
N ARG A 257 -15.97 14.26 -4.81
CA ARG A 257 -16.59 15.33 -5.60
C ARG A 257 -15.66 16.52 -5.81
N THR A 258 -14.91 16.91 -4.77
CA THR A 258 -13.96 18.01 -4.88
C THR A 258 -12.95 17.80 -6.01
N VAL A 259 -12.48 16.57 -6.24
CA VAL A 259 -11.49 16.25 -7.29
C VAL A 259 -12.17 15.93 -8.62
N GLU A 260 -13.23 15.13 -8.62
CA GLU A 260 -13.89 14.67 -9.85
C GLU A 260 -14.76 15.76 -10.50
N ASP A 261 -15.22 16.76 -9.76
CA ASP A 261 -15.94 17.94 -10.30
C ASP A 261 -14.97 19.08 -10.70
N SER A 262 -13.66 18.81 -10.67
CA SER A 262 -12.56 19.76 -10.89
C SER A 262 -11.81 19.46 -12.20
N GLU A 263 -10.85 20.31 -12.55
CA GLU A 263 -9.87 20.06 -13.60
C GLU A 263 -9.01 18.79 -13.41
N TYR A 264 -9.10 18.10 -12.26
CA TYR A 264 -8.39 16.85 -11.95
C TYR A 264 -9.25 15.58 -12.11
N ALA A 265 -10.46 15.70 -12.66
CA ALA A 265 -11.31 14.54 -12.96
C ALA A 265 -10.52 13.43 -13.66
N ARG A 266 -10.65 12.19 -13.16
CA ARG A 266 -9.94 10.99 -13.69
C ARG A 266 -8.41 11.08 -13.76
N THR A 267 -7.80 12.07 -13.11
CA THR A 267 -6.34 12.26 -13.14
C THR A 267 -5.65 11.52 -12.01
N VAL A 268 -6.25 11.49 -10.81
CA VAL A 268 -5.67 10.84 -9.63
C VAL A 268 -6.02 9.37 -9.56
N VAL A 269 -5.16 8.59 -8.90
CA VAL A 269 -5.50 7.24 -8.45
C VAL A 269 -6.04 7.33 -7.03
N TRP A 270 -7.25 6.86 -6.79
CA TRP A 270 -7.77 6.70 -5.43
C TRP A 270 -7.28 5.38 -4.83
N GLN A 271 -6.72 5.42 -3.63
CA GLN A 271 -6.26 4.23 -2.93
C GLN A 271 -6.78 4.23 -1.49
N CYS A 272 -7.31 3.10 -1.01
CA CYS A 272 -7.77 2.96 0.37
C CYS A 272 -6.65 2.42 1.25
N ASP A 273 -6.31 3.12 2.32
CA ASP A 273 -5.49 2.66 3.44
C ASP A 273 -6.42 2.38 4.64
N PRO A 274 -6.99 1.17 4.74
CA PRO A 274 -7.89 0.80 5.82
C PRO A 274 -7.16 0.47 7.13
N MET A 275 -5.85 0.75 7.21
CA MET A 275 -5.02 0.35 8.35
C MET A 275 -4.90 1.51 9.34
N HIS A 276 -4.40 2.65 8.89
CA HIS A 276 -3.99 3.74 9.78
C HIS A 276 -5.16 4.51 10.40
N GLY A 277 -6.37 4.39 9.85
CA GLY A 277 -7.60 4.98 10.42
C GLY A 277 -8.20 4.12 11.55
N ASN A 278 -7.88 2.82 11.59
CA ASN A 278 -8.53 1.83 12.46
C ASN A 278 -7.63 1.32 13.60
N THR A 279 -6.55 2.03 13.92
CA THR A 279 -5.68 1.68 15.05
C THR A 279 -6.37 2.00 16.37
N GLN A 280 -6.46 1.01 17.25
CA GLN A 280 -6.93 1.13 18.63
C GLN A 280 -5.85 0.64 19.61
N SER A 281 -6.04 0.88 20.91
CA SER A 281 -5.19 0.32 21.97
C SER A 281 -6.04 -0.55 22.89
N VAL A 282 -5.54 -1.73 23.24
CA VAL A 282 -6.18 -2.66 24.19
C VAL A 282 -5.68 -2.42 25.61
N THR A 283 -6.24 -3.14 26.58
CA THR A 283 -5.76 -3.11 27.98
C THR A 283 -4.26 -3.45 28.02
N GLY A 284 -3.47 -2.64 28.71
CA GLY A 284 -2.00 -2.74 28.72
C GLY A 284 -1.29 -1.89 27.66
N GLY A 285 -2.01 -1.16 26.82
CA GLY A 285 -1.44 -0.16 25.90
C GLY A 285 -0.87 -0.72 24.60
N ILE A 286 -1.04 -2.02 24.35
CA ILE A 286 -0.68 -2.64 23.07
C ILE A 286 -1.61 -2.08 21.98
N LYS A 287 -1.02 -1.64 20.88
CA LYS A 287 -1.79 -1.19 19.71
C LYS A 287 -2.23 -2.38 18.89
N THR A 288 -3.47 -2.37 18.44
CA THR A 288 -4.01 -3.39 17.53
C THR A 288 -4.97 -2.75 16.53
N ARG A 289 -5.44 -3.55 15.57
CA ARG A 289 -6.51 -3.21 14.62
C ARG A 289 -7.45 -4.40 14.54
N LYS A 290 -8.75 -4.15 14.44
CA LYS A 290 -9.73 -5.21 14.20
C LYS A 290 -9.81 -5.47 12.70
N PHE A 291 -9.67 -6.73 12.29
CA PHE A 291 -9.82 -7.14 10.89
C PHE A 291 -11.19 -6.73 10.32
N SER A 292 -12.25 -6.79 11.14
CA SER A 292 -13.60 -6.35 10.75
C SER A 292 -13.65 -4.87 10.36
N ASP A 293 -12.93 -4.02 11.06
CA ASP A 293 -12.95 -2.57 10.83
C ASP A 293 -12.12 -2.24 9.58
N ILE A 294 -10.96 -2.90 9.42
CA ILE A 294 -10.15 -2.84 8.20
C ILE A 294 -10.99 -3.21 6.97
N PHE A 295 -11.70 -4.35 7.05
CA PHE A 295 -12.55 -4.79 5.94
C PHE A 295 -13.75 -3.86 5.72
N SER A 296 -14.38 -3.37 6.79
CA SER A 296 -15.51 -2.44 6.73
C SER A 296 -15.16 -1.12 6.03
N GLU A 297 -14.01 -0.49 6.37
CA GLU A 297 -13.59 0.74 5.70
C GLU A 297 -13.41 0.53 4.19
N LEU A 298 -12.79 -0.59 3.81
CA LEU A 298 -12.57 -0.93 2.41
C LEU A 298 -13.89 -1.20 1.67
N GLN A 299 -14.80 -1.98 2.27
CA GLN A 299 -16.11 -2.28 1.69
C GLN A 299 -16.94 -1.01 1.49
N GLN A 300 -16.95 -0.12 2.48
CA GLN A 300 -17.62 1.17 2.38
C GLN A 300 -16.98 2.05 1.30
N THR A 301 -15.65 2.08 1.22
CA THR A 301 -14.92 2.83 0.19
C THR A 301 -15.29 2.38 -1.22
N LEU A 302 -15.32 1.07 -1.48
CA LEU A 302 -15.76 0.49 -2.75
C LEU A 302 -17.19 0.93 -3.11
N ARG A 303 -18.12 0.83 -2.15
CA ARG A 303 -19.52 1.26 -2.32
C ARG A 303 -19.60 2.75 -2.65
N ILE A 304 -18.92 3.59 -1.88
CA ILE A 304 -18.94 5.06 -2.05
C ILE A 304 -18.36 5.46 -3.41
N HIS A 305 -17.27 4.85 -3.86
CA HIS A 305 -16.74 5.13 -5.20
C HIS A 305 -17.77 4.82 -6.29
N LYS A 306 -18.48 3.68 -6.19
CA LYS A 306 -19.57 3.32 -7.11
C LYS A 306 -20.71 4.33 -7.05
N GLU A 307 -21.16 4.74 -5.87
CA GLU A 307 -22.23 5.74 -5.66
C GLU A 307 -21.85 7.13 -6.19
N GLN A 308 -20.58 7.54 -6.07
CA GLN A 308 -20.07 8.82 -6.58
C GLN A 308 -19.64 8.74 -8.06
N GLY A 309 -19.83 7.60 -8.74
CA GLY A 309 -19.38 7.41 -10.12
C GLY A 309 -17.86 7.48 -10.33
N SER A 310 -17.07 7.38 -9.26
CA SER A 310 -15.60 7.38 -9.30
C SER A 310 -15.05 5.94 -9.25
N TYR A 311 -13.74 5.77 -9.14
CA TYR A 311 -13.11 4.44 -9.17
C TYR A 311 -12.04 4.29 -8.09
N LEU A 312 -12.16 3.25 -7.26
CA LEU A 312 -11.09 2.84 -6.35
C LEU A 312 -9.99 2.12 -7.14
N GLY A 313 -8.82 2.72 -7.21
CA GLY A 313 -7.66 2.23 -7.97
C GLY A 313 -6.79 1.21 -7.23
N GLY A 314 -6.87 1.13 -5.90
CA GLY A 314 -6.11 0.12 -5.15
C GLY A 314 -6.27 0.17 -3.63
N MET A 315 -5.44 -0.61 -2.95
CA MET A 315 -5.35 -0.68 -1.49
C MET A 315 -3.92 -0.46 -1.01
N HIS A 316 -3.73 0.18 0.14
CA HIS A 316 -2.43 0.40 0.79
C HIS A 316 -2.45 -0.28 2.16
N LEU A 317 -1.76 -1.41 2.27
CA LEU A 317 -1.82 -2.27 3.46
C LEU A 317 -0.48 -2.33 4.20
N GLU A 318 -0.56 -2.66 5.48
CA GLU A 318 0.58 -3.05 6.31
C GLU A 318 0.43 -4.52 6.66
N LEU A 319 1.32 -5.35 6.13
CA LEU A 319 1.26 -6.81 6.27
C LEU A 319 2.65 -7.40 6.41
N THR A 320 2.72 -8.63 6.91
CA THR A 320 3.91 -9.49 6.89
C THR A 320 3.54 -10.89 6.44
N GLY A 321 4.52 -11.63 5.91
CA GLY A 321 4.39 -13.05 5.59
C GLY A 321 4.57 -13.95 6.81
N ASP A 322 4.85 -13.37 7.98
CA ASP A 322 5.02 -14.10 9.24
C ASP A 322 3.67 -14.31 9.95
N ALA A 323 3.60 -15.40 10.72
CA ALA A 323 2.43 -15.76 11.54
C ALA A 323 2.36 -14.93 12.84
N VAL A 324 2.31 -13.61 12.71
CA VAL A 324 2.21 -12.66 13.84
C VAL A 324 0.79 -12.55 14.39
N THR A 325 0.68 -12.15 15.66
CA THR A 325 -0.57 -11.88 16.37
C THR A 325 -0.68 -10.39 16.67
N GLU A 326 -0.84 -9.58 15.62
CA GLU A 326 -0.82 -8.12 15.73
C GLU A 326 -2.20 -7.48 15.53
N CYS A 327 -3.00 -8.00 14.60
CA CYS A 327 -4.40 -7.58 14.38
C CYS A 327 -5.38 -8.63 14.90
N LEU A 328 -6.47 -8.17 15.51
CA LEU A 328 -7.56 -9.00 16.03
C LEU A 328 -8.45 -9.54 14.90
N GLY A 329 -9.06 -10.70 15.12
CA GLY A 329 -10.04 -11.31 14.22
C GLY A 329 -9.43 -12.02 13.02
N GLY A 330 -10.13 -11.94 11.88
CA GLY A 330 -9.88 -12.76 10.69
C GLY A 330 -10.36 -14.20 10.87
N GLY A 331 -10.09 -15.06 9.91
CA GLY A 331 -10.56 -16.45 9.87
C GLY A 331 -9.98 -17.32 10.98
N ALA A 332 -8.85 -16.91 11.56
CA ALA A 332 -8.27 -17.53 12.75
C ALA A 332 -8.95 -17.06 14.05
N GLY A 333 -9.71 -15.95 14.03
CA GLY A 333 -10.44 -15.44 15.19
C GLY A 333 -9.54 -15.01 16.35
N LEU A 334 -8.45 -14.27 16.06
CA LEU A 334 -7.51 -13.81 17.09
C LEU A 334 -8.17 -12.83 18.05
N ASP A 335 -7.96 -13.00 19.36
CA ASP A 335 -8.44 -12.09 20.39
C ASP A 335 -7.29 -11.29 21.07
N GLU A 336 -7.62 -10.55 22.12
CA GLU A 336 -6.65 -9.70 22.82
C GLU A 336 -5.58 -10.51 23.57
N ASP A 337 -5.93 -11.69 24.08
CA ASP A 337 -5.00 -12.56 24.81
C ASP A 337 -3.96 -13.15 23.87
N ASP A 338 -4.37 -13.45 22.63
CA ASP A 338 -3.50 -13.95 21.57
C ASP A 338 -2.39 -12.96 21.19
N LEU A 339 -2.58 -11.63 21.38
CA LEU A 339 -1.63 -10.62 20.94
C LEU A 339 -0.22 -10.86 21.49
N SER A 340 -0.13 -11.28 22.75
CA SER A 340 1.15 -11.54 23.43
C SER A 340 1.94 -12.72 22.88
N THR A 341 1.32 -13.58 22.05
CA THR A 341 1.94 -14.79 21.51
C THR A 341 3.08 -14.50 20.55
N ASN A 342 2.88 -13.55 19.62
CA ASN A 342 3.85 -13.24 18.57
C ASN A 342 3.66 -11.81 18.01
N TYR A 343 3.75 -10.80 18.89
CA TYR A 343 3.75 -9.39 18.49
C TYR A 343 5.19 -8.91 18.21
N THR A 344 5.52 -8.63 16.96
CA THR A 344 6.92 -8.34 16.56
C THR A 344 7.13 -6.94 15.99
N SER A 345 6.07 -6.24 15.62
CA SER A 345 6.16 -4.85 15.14
C SER A 345 6.56 -3.88 16.26
N PHE A 346 7.60 -3.08 16.02
CA PHE A 346 7.94 -1.92 16.86
C PHE A 346 7.00 -0.73 16.70
N CYS A 347 6.10 -0.83 15.71
CA CYS A 347 5.41 0.30 15.14
C CYS A 347 3.90 0.11 15.24
N ASP A 348 3.25 -0.15 14.12
CA ASP A 348 1.82 -0.35 14.04
C ASP A 348 1.56 -1.84 13.73
N PRO A 349 0.42 -2.39 14.19
CA PRO A 349 0.07 -3.80 14.02
C PRO A 349 -0.21 -4.15 12.55
N ARG A 350 0.39 -5.22 12.04
CA ARG A 350 0.28 -5.67 10.65
C ARG A 350 -0.72 -6.80 10.50
N LEU A 351 -1.29 -6.95 9.31
CA LEU A 351 -1.95 -8.20 8.92
C LEU A 351 -0.90 -9.31 8.79
N ASN A 352 -1.15 -10.47 9.38
CA ASN A 352 -0.35 -11.67 9.11
C ASN A 352 -0.68 -12.28 7.73
N GLU A 353 0.00 -13.36 7.33
CA GLU A 353 -0.17 -13.92 5.98
C GLU A 353 -1.61 -14.36 5.71
N LYS A 354 -2.28 -14.88 6.74
CA LYS A 354 -3.64 -15.42 6.68
C LYS A 354 -4.69 -14.33 6.53
N GLN A 355 -4.63 -13.31 7.39
CA GLN A 355 -5.51 -12.15 7.32
C GLN A 355 -5.32 -11.37 6.01
N ALA A 356 -4.07 -11.24 5.54
CA ALA A 356 -3.79 -10.59 4.27
C ALA A 356 -4.40 -11.36 3.08
N LEU A 357 -4.29 -12.70 3.08
CA LEU A 357 -4.91 -13.54 2.04
C LEU A 357 -6.44 -13.49 2.10
N GLU A 358 -7.01 -13.55 3.30
CA GLU A 358 -8.44 -13.42 3.56
C GLU A 358 -9.02 -12.13 2.97
N LEU A 359 -8.35 -11.00 3.23
CA LEU A 359 -8.76 -9.70 2.68
C LEU A 359 -8.75 -9.72 1.13
N ALA A 360 -7.76 -10.37 0.52
CA ALA A 360 -7.71 -10.50 -0.94
C ALA A 360 -8.89 -11.30 -1.49
N PHE A 361 -9.32 -12.38 -0.83
CA PHE A 361 -10.50 -13.15 -1.23
C PHE A 361 -11.79 -12.33 -1.12
N LEU A 362 -11.95 -11.58 -0.03
CA LEU A 362 -13.14 -10.76 0.17
C LEU A 362 -13.28 -9.66 -0.90
N VAL A 363 -12.17 -9.02 -1.25
CA VAL A 363 -12.14 -8.00 -2.33
C VAL A 363 -12.38 -8.62 -3.70
N ALA A 364 -11.76 -9.77 -3.97
CA ALA A 364 -11.98 -10.51 -5.20
C ALA A 364 -13.45 -10.89 -5.39
N ASP A 365 -14.10 -11.35 -4.32
CA ASP A 365 -15.51 -11.70 -4.32
C ASP A 365 -16.41 -10.49 -4.58
N HIS A 366 -16.12 -9.32 -3.97
CA HIS A 366 -16.86 -8.08 -4.22
C HIS A 366 -16.90 -7.72 -5.71
N TYR A 367 -15.74 -7.69 -6.38
CA TYR A 367 -15.68 -7.37 -7.81
C TYR A 367 -16.35 -8.44 -8.68
N ARG A 368 -16.28 -9.72 -8.30
CA ARG A 368 -17.00 -10.79 -9.01
C ARG A 368 -18.51 -10.60 -8.94
N GLN A 369 -19.04 -10.32 -7.75
CA GLN A 369 -20.48 -10.06 -7.57
C GLN A 369 -20.92 -8.87 -8.41
N GLU A 370 -20.17 -7.76 -8.39
CA GLU A 370 -20.47 -6.58 -9.20
C GLU A 370 -20.51 -6.90 -10.71
N ARG A 371 -19.57 -7.72 -11.21
CA ARG A 371 -19.58 -8.16 -12.61
C ARG A 371 -20.78 -9.05 -12.93
N MET A 372 -21.15 -9.96 -12.02
CA MET A 372 -22.33 -10.81 -12.22
C MET A 372 -23.62 -10.00 -12.24
N GLU A 373 -23.77 -8.99 -11.37
CA GLU A 373 -24.89 -8.07 -11.36
C GLU A 373 -24.98 -7.29 -12.68
N LYS A 374 -23.87 -6.73 -13.17
CA LYS A 374 -23.81 -6.02 -14.46
C LYS A 374 -24.21 -6.91 -15.63
N ARG A 375 -23.75 -8.17 -15.65
CA ARG A 375 -24.12 -9.14 -16.69
C ARG A 375 -25.61 -9.46 -16.63
N LYS A 376 -26.19 -9.64 -15.43
CA LYS A 376 -27.63 -9.87 -15.26
C LYS A 376 -28.48 -8.68 -15.69
N ALA A 377 -28.01 -7.45 -15.47
CA ALA A 377 -28.72 -6.24 -15.89
C ALA A 377 -28.62 -5.93 -17.39
N ALA A 378 -27.66 -6.55 -18.09
CA ALA A 378 -27.43 -6.38 -19.53
C ALA A 378 -28.17 -7.43 -20.40
N VAL A 379 -28.78 -8.44 -19.76
CA VAL A 379 -29.66 -9.45 -20.35
C VAL A 379 -31.09 -9.09 -20.02
#